data_AF-A0ABD0QX10-F1
#
_entry.id   AF-A0ABD0QX10-F1
#
_cell.length_a   1.000
_cell.length_b   1.000
_cell.length_c   1.000
_cell.angle_alpha   90.00
_cell.angle_beta   90.00
_cell.angle_gamma   90.00
#
_symmetry.space_group_name_H-M   'P 1'
#
loop_
_entity.id
_entity.type
_entity.pdbx_description
1 polymer ?
#
loop_
_entity_poly.entity_id
_entity_poly.type
_entity_poly.pdbx_seq_one_letter_code
_entity_poly.pdbx_strand_id
1 'polypeptide(L)'
;KLQHIMEELLQTEREYVRALGYVVENYIPELERPDVPQDLRGQRGSIFGNLEKLRDFHQHHFLQELELCLREPFCVGRCFLKH
;
A
#
# COMPACT_ATOMS: atom_id res chain seq x y z
N LYS A 1 12.95 15.87 16.79
CA LYS A 1 12.72 16.24 15.37
C LYS A 1 12.78 15.02 14.44
N LEU A 2 13.94 14.34 14.29
CA LEU A 2 14.05 13.12 13.48
C LEU A 2 13.09 12.00 13.89
N GLN A 3 12.94 11.78 15.20
CA GLN A 3 12.01 10.76 15.70
C GLN A 3 10.55 11.05 15.31
N HIS A 4 10.09 12.30 15.45
CA HIS A 4 8.73 12.68 15.01
C HIS A 4 8.52 12.51 13.51
N ILE A 5 9.54 12.79 12.68
CA ILE A 5 9.46 12.56 11.23
C ILE A 5 9.30 11.05 10.95
N MET A 6 10.02 10.19 11.67
CA MET A 6 9.88 8.73 11.52
C MET A 6 8.55 8.20 12.02
N GLU A 7 8.04 8.74 13.12
CA GLU A 7 6.70 8.42 13.65
C GLU A 7 5.61 8.80 12.64
N GLU A 8 5.70 10.00 12.06
CA GLU A 8 4.77 10.48 11.02
C GLU A 8 4.85 9.64 9.74
N LEU A 9 6.07 9.31 9.29
CA LEU A 9 6.28 8.45 8.12
C LEU A 9 5.64 7.06 8.33
N LEU A 10 5.87 6.44 9.49
CA LEU A 10 5.28 5.14 9.77
C LEU A 10 3.75 5.22 9.89
N GLN A 11 3.23 6.26 10.52
CA GLN A 11 1.79 6.43 10.68
C GLN A 11 1.10 6.60 9.33
N THR A 12 1.65 7.45 8.47
CA THR A 12 1.12 7.67 7.11
C THR A 12 1.28 6.44 6.23
N GLU A 13 2.35 5.65 6.39
CA GLU A 13 2.50 4.36 5.70
C GLU A 13 1.41 3.35 6.10
N ARG A 14 1.09 3.25 7.40
CA ARG A 14 0.01 2.37 7.89
C ARG A 14 -1.35 2.77 7.33
N GLU A 15 -1.60 4.06 7.24
CA GLU A 15 -2.82 4.61 6.62
C GLU A 15 -2.87 4.32 5.13
N TYR A 16 -1.73 4.45 4.44
CA TYR A 16 -1.60 4.12 3.03
C TYR A 16 -1.89 2.63 2.75
N VAL A 17 -1.24 1.72 3.48
CA VAL A 17 -1.50 0.26 3.37
C VAL A 17 -2.97 -0.06 3.64
N ARG A 18 -3.58 0.56 4.65
CA ARG A 18 -5.01 0.38 4.96
C ARG A 18 -5.90 0.87 3.82
N ALA A 19 -5.60 2.02 3.22
CA ALA A 19 -6.36 2.56 2.10
C ALA A 19 -6.26 1.65 0.86
N LEU A 20 -5.06 1.14 0.56
CA LEU A 20 -4.87 0.14 -0.50
C LEU A 20 -5.67 -1.14 -0.22
N GLY A 21 -5.62 -1.65 1.02
CA GLY A 21 -6.40 -2.80 1.45
C GLY A 21 -7.89 -2.59 1.26
N TYR A 22 -8.41 -1.41 1.62
CA TYR A 22 -9.81 -1.07 1.42
C TYR A 22 -10.23 -1.14 -0.06
N VAL A 23 -9.39 -0.65 -0.97
CA VAL A 23 -9.68 -0.73 -2.42
C VAL A 23 -9.72 -2.17 -2.90
N VAL A 24 -8.71 -2.96 -2.51
CA VAL A 24 -8.61 -4.38 -2.87
C VAL A 24 -9.79 -5.19 -2.33
N GLU A 25 -10.23 -4.91 -1.10
CA GLU A 25 -11.27 -5.69 -0.42
C GLU A 25 -12.69 -5.26 -0.78
N ASN A 26 -12.91 -3.98 -1.14
CA ASN A 26 -14.26 -3.43 -1.29
C ASN A 26 -14.61 -2.96 -2.71
N TYR A 27 -13.63 -2.65 -3.56
CA TYR A 27 -13.91 -2.16 -4.93
C TYR A 27 -13.55 -3.16 -6.02
N ILE A 28 -12.48 -3.92 -5.84
CA ILE A 28 -12.10 -4.95 -6.81
C ILE A 28 -13.21 -6.00 -6.98
N PRO A 29 -13.81 -6.56 -5.91
CA PRO A 29 -14.88 -7.55 -6.05
C PRO A 29 -16.13 -6.99 -6.75
N GLU A 30 -16.38 -5.67 -6.66
CA GLU A 30 -17.53 -5.04 -7.29
C GLU A 30 -17.44 -5.07 -8.82
N LEU A 31 -16.24 -5.10 -9.40
CA LEU A 31 -16.06 -5.27 -10.86
C LEU A 31 -16.30 -6.70 -11.35
N GLU A 32 -16.34 -7.68 -10.44
CA GLU A 32 -16.57 -9.09 -10.77
C GLU A 32 -18.05 -9.47 -10.67
N ARG A 33 -18.91 -8.52 -10.24
CA ARG A 33 -20.34 -8.76 -10.09
C ARG A 33 -21.04 -8.96 -11.44
N PRO A 34 -22.07 -9.83 -11.50
CA PRO A 34 -22.80 -10.08 -12.75
C PRO A 34 -23.52 -8.85 -13.33
N ASP A 35 -23.92 -7.92 -12.45
CA ASP A 35 -24.65 -6.69 -12.79
C ASP A 35 -23.74 -5.51 -13.16
N VAL A 36 -22.42 -5.72 -13.26
CA VAL A 36 -21.49 -4.66 -13.63
C VAL A 36 -21.78 -4.14 -15.06
N PRO A 37 -21.77 -2.80 -15.27
CA PRO A 37 -21.94 -2.19 -16.58
C PRO A 37 -21.02 -2.78 -17.64
N GLN A 38 -21.51 -2.94 -18.87
CA GLN A 38 -20.76 -3.58 -19.96
C GLN A 38 -19.40 -2.91 -20.20
N ASP A 39 -19.34 -1.58 -20.13
CA ASP A 39 -18.12 -0.81 -20.34
C ASP A 39 -17.03 -1.06 -19.29
N LEU A 40 -17.41 -1.59 -18.12
CA LEU A 40 -16.50 -1.90 -17.02
C LEU A 40 -16.08 -3.38 -16.98
N ARG A 41 -16.72 -4.25 -17.76
CA ARG A 41 -16.39 -5.68 -17.80
C ARG A 41 -14.98 -5.88 -18.35
N GLY A 42 -14.18 -6.66 -17.63
CA GLY A 42 -12.78 -6.91 -18.00
C GLY A 42 -11.84 -5.71 -17.82
N GLN A 43 -12.32 -4.56 -17.33
CA GLN A 43 -11.50 -3.36 -17.11
C GLN A 43 -10.69 -3.38 -15.80
N ARG A 44 -10.72 -4.49 -15.06
CA ARG A 44 -9.99 -4.65 -13.78
C ARG A 44 -8.53 -4.18 -13.87
N GLY A 45 -7.81 -4.63 -14.90
CA GLY A 45 -6.40 -4.26 -15.09
C GLY A 45 -6.20 -2.79 -15.47
N SER A 46 -7.16 -2.17 -16.17
CA SER A 46 -7.10 -0.76 -16.56
C SER A 46 -7.39 0.17 -15.38
N ILE A 47 -8.37 -0.19 -14.55
CA ILE A 47 -8.84 0.61 -13.41
C ILE A 47 -7.88 0.50 -12.22
N PHE A 48 -7.43 -0.72 -11.89
CA PHE A 48 -6.63 -0.98 -10.70
C PHE A 48 -5.14 -1.20 -10.99
N GLY A 49 -4.74 -1.46 -12.24
CA GLY A 49 -3.33 -1.66 -12.58
C GLY A 49 -2.67 -2.74 -11.74
N ASN A 50 -1.56 -2.39 -11.09
CA ASN A 50 -0.78 -3.26 -10.20
C ASN A 50 -1.07 -3.05 -8.70
N LEU A 51 -2.23 -2.48 -8.34
CA LEU A 51 -2.56 -2.07 -6.96
C LEU A 51 -2.39 -3.19 -5.92
N GLU A 52 -2.81 -4.41 -6.24
CA GLU A 52 -2.66 -5.56 -5.34
C GLU A 52 -1.18 -5.86 -5.06
N LYS A 53 -0.33 -5.85 -6.09
CA LYS A 53 1.12 -6.05 -5.93
C LYS A 53 1.74 -4.94 -5.10
N LEU A 54 1.28 -3.70 -5.27
CA LEU A 54 1.74 -2.56 -4.49
C LEU A 54 1.34 -2.71 -3.02
N ARG A 55 0.06 -3.02 -2.77
CA ARG A 55 -0.48 -3.29 -1.43
C ARG A 55 0.27 -4.41 -0.73
N ASP A 56 0.56 -5.50 -1.43
CA ASP A 56 1.29 -6.63 -0.89
C ASP A 56 2.74 -6.29 -0.56
N PHE A 57 3.42 -5.55 -1.44
CA PHE A 57 4.77 -5.06 -1.18
C PHE A 57 4.82 -4.17 0.07
N HIS A 58 3.94 -3.18 0.13
CA HIS A 58 3.92 -2.23 1.24
C HIS A 58 3.54 -2.91 2.56
N GLN A 59 2.55 -3.79 2.57
CA GLN A 59 2.12 -4.48 3.80
C GLN A 59 3.17 -5.48 4.31
N HIS A 60 3.75 -6.29 3.44
CA HIS A 60 4.56 -7.44 3.86
C HIS A 60 6.07 -7.17 3.89
N HIS A 61 6.54 -6.12 3.22
CA HIS A 61 7.97 -5.79 3.16
C HIS A 61 8.24 -4.39 3.68
N PHE A 62 7.70 -3.36 3.04
CA PHE A 62 8.13 -1.99 3.28
C PHE A 62 7.72 -1.47 4.67
N LEU A 63 6.46 -1.70 5.09
CA LEU A 63 5.97 -1.29 6.40
C LEU A 63 6.78 -1.92 7.54
N GLN A 64 7.12 -3.21 7.43
CA GLN A 64 7.93 -3.91 8.44
C GLN A 64 9.34 -3.32 8.54
N GLU A 65 9.96 -2.96 7.41
CA GLU A 65 11.28 -2.31 7.41
C GLU A 65 11.22 -0.90 8.01
N LEU A 66 10.15 -0.13 7.78
CA LEU A 66 9.94 1.17 8.42
C LEU A 66 9.71 1.06 9.93
N GLU A 67 9.01 0.02 10.40
CA GLU A 67 8.86 -0.24 11.84
C GLU A 67 10.21 -0.51 12.53
N LEU A 68 11.14 -1.19 11.85
CA LEU A 68 12.50 -1.38 12.36
C LEU A 68 13.29 -0.05 12.42
N CYS A 69 13.04 0.86 11.48
CA CYS A 69 13.68 2.17 11.43
C CYS A 69 13.23 3.11 12.56
N LEU A 70 12.13 2.84 13.28
CA LEU A 70 11.78 3.60 14.49
C LEU A 70 12.87 3.52 15.57
N ARG A 71 13.55 2.37 15.68
CA ARG A 71 14.62 2.16 16.66
C ARG A 71 15.94 2.77 16.19
N GLU A 72 16.14 2.88 14.88
CA GLU A 72 17.33 3.45 14.26
C GLU A 72 16.97 4.32 13.04
N PRO A 73 16.53 5.59 13.25
CA PRO A 73 16.03 6.48 12.20
C PRO A 73 16.99 6.69 11.02
N PHE A 74 18.30 6.61 11.24
CA PHE A 74 19.30 6.78 10.19
C PHE A 74 19.31 5.64 9.16
N CYS A 75 18.69 4.49 9.47
CA CYS A 75 18.57 3.37 8.56
C CYS A 75 17.47 3.55 7.50
N VAL A 76 16.61 4.55 7.63
CA VAL A 76 15.50 4.78 6.67
C VAL A 76 16.01 4.92 5.23
N GLY A 77 17.13 5.62 5.00
CA GLY A 77 17.71 5.75 3.66
C GLY A 77 18.11 4.40 3.04
N ARG A 78 18.57 3.44 3.86
CA ARG A 78 18.90 2.09 3.40
C ARG A 78 17.64 1.28 3.06
N CYS A 79 16.55 1.49 3.80
CA CYS A 79 15.24 0.90 3.49
C CYS A 79 14.79 1.29 2.07
N PHE A 80 14.87 2.58 1.72
CA PHE A 80 14.50 3.06 0.38
C PHE A 80 15.44 2.59 -0.73
N LEU A 81 16.76 2.49 -0.48
CA LEU A 81 17.73 2.08 -1.50
C LEU A 81 17.73 0.58 -1.79
N LYS A 82 17.08 -0.23 -0.95
CA LYS A 82 17.04 -1.69 -1.10
C LYS A 82 16.05 -2.15 -2.18
N HIS A 83 15.03 -1.34 -2.48
CA HIS A 83 13.92 -1.65 -3.38
C HIS A 83 13.87 -0.69 -4.56
#